data_AF-A0A7S3YKS8-F1
#
_entry.id   AF-A0A7S3YKS8-F1
#
_cell.length_a   1.000
_cell.length_b   1.000
_cell.length_c   1.000
_cell.angle_alpha   90.00
_cell.angle_beta   90.00
_cell.angle_gamma   90.00
#
_symmetry.space_group_name_H-M   'P 1'
#
loop_
_entity.id
_entity.type
_entity.pdbx_description
1 polymer ?
#
loop_
_entity_poly.entity_id
_entity_poly.type
_entity_poly.pdbx_seq_one_letter_code
_entity_poly.pdbx_strand_id
1 'polypeptide(L)'
;KSLSGAMEADASQAAPPPRTRQARKGGSVRRISRLIVLAQIGLCVIPAAVNKCLDATGARPRNMLGGWLDWWQNEDTDYPPEDYEIFKRPAKPGYPVNVWTYIRLDHLYEISEDDSTIHFHLTCRLKWNDTRLRFTPSHPNPGYATYRIVKPSSIWHPSLRVLKDTAHNEPLETVRIKSSGEVVYTAHYDSKVWAEIDFRHYPFDSHKFVVDISSYRYSADRVILNMTNFDPNRVNLEALSGPMWRVVGFNQKSVPNKRTVYLDNDSVVEMELFVKRRITNPLVVMILPMALLSILATSPLFISIEKFSDRAAIGATGCFTIVMFFFVVNEYFPKMGYLTWLHYYTIFTNMYIFGAFFATMALQVIHRKNGGETELAWRERSWKRNASLVSEHQKGVLDDAKSQGTPRDFHPKALEDTPMLGNSSRRDSWQCFPSLYRQPDQYYSQHLNDLIAAGFVVGYIMFNTFMFGIEYHRWANFDMMNPICDEDHWN
;
A
#
# COMPACT_ATOMS: atom_id res chain seq x y z
N LYS A 1 -12.93 26.32 -49.42
CA LYS A 1 -12.59 26.09 -50.84
C LYS A 1 -12.28 24.61 -50.97
N SER A 2 -12.96 23.73 -51.71
CA SER A 2 -14.16 23.70 -52.55
C SER A 2 -14.39 22.17 -52.77
N LEU A 3 -15.62 21.65 -52.65
CA LEU A 3 -16.38 20.91 -53.70
C LEU A 3 -15.61 19.78 -54.43
N SER A 4 -16.11 18.58 -54.73
CA SER A 4 -17.45 17.95 -54.73
C SER A 4 -17.37 16.62 -55.54
N GLY A 5 -18.29 15.67 -55.32
CA GLY A 5 -18.73 14.61 -56.26
C GLY A 5 -18.04 13.24 -56.11
N ALA A 6 -18.64 12.10 -55.70
CA ALA A 6 -19.83 11.35 -56.19
C ALA A 6 -19.58 10.75 -57.59
N MET A 7 -19.81 9.49 -57.99
CA MET A 7 -20.63 8.29 -57.63
C MET A 7 -19.84 7.02 -58.07
N GLU A 8 -20.09 5.78 -57.65
CA GLU A 8 -21.18 4.82 -57.95
C GLU A 8 -21.00 3.63 -56.97
N ALA A 9 -21.96 3.24 -56.12
CA ALA A 9 -23.14 2.41 -56.38
C ALA A 9 -22.81 0.97 -56.85
N ASP A 10 -22.78 0.03 -55.91
CA ASP A 10 -23.22 -1.34 -56.21
C ASP A 10 -23.93 -1.96 -54.99
N ALA A 11 -25.11 -2.51 -55.25
CA ALA A 11 -26.05 -3.01 -54.27
C ALA A 11 -26.16 -4.53 -54.42
N SER A 12 -25.97 -5.28 -53.33
CA SER A 12 -26.44 -6.66 -53.26
C SER A 12 -27.10 -6.96 -51.91
N GLN A 13 -28.32 -7.47 -52.03
CA GLN A 13 -29.24 -7.89 -50.98
C GLN A 13 -28.82 -9.27 -50.42
N ALA A 14 -28.92 -9.49 -49.11
CA ALA A 14 -29.19 -10.82 -48.55
C ALA A 14 -29.80 -10.72 -47.14
N ALA A 15 -30.88 -11.47 -46.94
CA ALA A 15 -31.82 -11.44 -45.82
C ALA A 15 -31.30 -12.15 -44.54
N PRO A 16 -31.91 -11.89 -43.35
CA PRO A 16 -31.62 -12.64 -42.12
C PRO A 16 -32.44 -13.95 -41.99
N PRO A 17 -31.93 -14.98 -41.28
CA PRO A 17 -32.52 -16.32 -41.19
C PRO A 17 -33.67 -16.44 -40.15
N PRO A 18 -34.42 -17.57 -40.14
CA PRO A 18 -35.83 -17.58 -39.77
C PRO A 18 -36.12 -17.87 -38.28
N ARG A 19 -37.33 -17.44 -37.89
CA ARG A 19 -37.96 -17.63 -36.58
C ARG A 19 -38.29 -19.10 -36.30
N THR A 20 -37.75 -19.65 -35.21
CA THR A 20 -38.26 -20.87 -34.56
C THR A 20 -39.24 -20.51 -33.44
N ARG A 21 -40.48 -21.02 -33.56
CA ARG A 21 -41.50 -21.03 -32.49
C ARG A 21 -41.12 -22.08 -31.44
N GLN A 22 -40.99 -21.68 -30.18
CA GLN A 22 -41.15 -22.59 -29.04
C GLN A 22 -42.01 -21.97 -27.91
N ALA A 23 -43.08 -22.72 -27.63
CA ALA A 23 -43.88 -22.85 -26.42
C ALA A 23 -43.70 -21.87 -25.23
N ARG A 24 -44.71 -21.01 -25.05
CA ARG A 24 -45.57 -20.87 -23.86
C ARG A 24 -44.99 -21.35 -22.50
N LYS A 25 -44.53 -20.39 -21.68
CA LYS A 25 -44.67 -20.38 -20.20
C LYS A 25 -44.41 -18.94 -19.69
N GLY A 26 -45.45 -18.11 -19.73
CA GLY A 26 -45.41 -16.72 -19.27
C GLY A 26 -46.67 -16.40 -18.48
N GLY A 27 -46.63 -16.63 -17.17
CA GLY A 27 -47.78 -16.45 -16.29
C GLY A 27 -47.38 -16.45 -14.82
N SER A 28 -46.55 -15.48 -14.41
CA SER A 28 -46.49 -15.08 -12.99
C SER A 28 -45.82 -13.72 -12.72
N VAL A 29 -45.11 -13.13 -13.69
CA VAL A 29 -44.34 -11.89 -13.43
C VAL A 29 -45.13 -10.59 -13.69
N ARG A 30 -46.30 -10.65 -14.37
CA ARG A 30 -47.13 -9.45 -14.64
C ARG A 30 -48.14 -9.08 -13.54
N ARG A 31 -48.34 -9.90 -12.51
CA ARG A 31 -49.23 -9.58 -11.37
C ARG A 31 -48.52 -8.86 -10.22
N ILE A 32 -47.19 -8.98 -10.10
CA ILE A 32 -46.43 -8.33 -9.03
C ILE A 32 -46.11 -6.86 -9.38
N SER A 33 -45.90 -6.54 -10.66
CA SER A 33 -45.66 -5.15 -11.09
C SER A 33 -46.90 -4.23 -11.07
N ARG A 34 -48.13 -4.78 -11.04
CA ARG A 34 -49.37 -3.98 -10.88
C ARG A 34 -49.73 -3.70 -9.43
N LEU A 35 -49.27 -4.54 -8.49
CA LEU A 35 -49.44 -4.32 -7.05
C LEU A 35 -48.46 -3.27 -6.50
N ILE A 36 -47.26 -3.16 -7.07
CA ILE A 36 -46.26 -2.16 -6.64
C ILE A 36 -46.62 -0.75 -7.15
N VAL A 37 -47.20 -0.62 -8.35
CA VAL A 37 -47.62 0.69 -8.89
C VAL A 37 -48.91 1.22 -8.24
N LEU A 38 -49.78 0.35 -7.70
CA LEU A 38 -50.94 0.79 -6.91
C LEU A 38 -50.60 1.14 -5.47
N ALA A 39 -49.50 0.61 -4.91
CA ALA A 39 -49.00 0.98 -3.59
C ALA A 39 -48.31 2.35 -3.56
N GLN A 40 -47.84 2.87 -4.70
CA GLN A 40 -47.21 4.20 -4.81
C GLN A 40 -48.18 5.36 -5.09
N ILE A 41 -49.46 5.08 -5.36
CA ILE A 41 -50.50 6.12 -5.53
C ILE A 41 -51.39 6.25 -4.26
N GLY A 42 -51.35 5.27 -3.35
CA GLY A 42 -52.11 5.29 -2.09
C GLY A 42 -51.50 6.11 -0.94
N LEU A 43 -50.29 6.67 -1.10
CA LEU A 43 -49.58 7.40 -0.04
C LEU A 43 -49.61 8.94 -0.16
N CYS A 44 -50.40 9.49 -1.09
CA CYS A 44 -50.54 10.94 -1.31
C CYS A 44 -51.91 11.53 -0.93
N VAL A 45 -52.77 10.80 -0.20
CA VAL A 45 -54.10 11.30 0.23
C VAL A 45 -54.27 11.33 1.75
N ILE A 46 -53.20 11.61 2.49
CA ILE A 46 -53.31 11.99 3.91
C ILE A 46 -52.45 13.24 4.16
N PRO A 47 -52.88 14.41 3.63
CA PRO A 47 -52.82 15.60 4.47
C PRO A 47 -54.14 16.39 4.55
N ALA A 48 -55.22 15.97 3.86
CA ALA A 48 -56.46 16.76 3.80
C ALA A 48 -57.50 16.42 4.90
N ALA A 49 -57.44 15.22 5.48
CA ALA A 49 -58.42 14.79 6.50
C ALA A 49 -57.97 15.09 7.95
N VAL A 50 -56.67 15.28 8.20
CA VAL A 50 -56.13 15.60 9.53
C VAL A 50 -56.30 17.08 9.86
N ASN A 51 -56.18 17.97 8.87
CA ASN A 51 -56.38 19.41 9.08
C ASN A 51 -57.83 19.79 9.39
N LYS A 52 -58.83 19.00 8.96
CA LYS A 52 -60.25 19.27 9.28
C LYS A 52 -60.68 18.81 10.68
N CYS A 53 -59.91 17.97 11.36
CA CYS A 53 -60.18 17.60 12.76
C CYS A 53 -59.44 18.47 13.79
N LEU A 54 -58.41 19.23 13.37
CA LEU A 54 -57.62 20.09 14.26
C LEU A 54 -58.21 21.49 14.49
N ASP A 55 -59.16 21.93 13.66
CA ASP A 55 -59.87 23.21 13.86
C ASP A 55 -61.04 23.10 14.86
N ALA A 56 -61.40 21.90 15.30
CA ALA A 56 -62.57 21.66 16.18
C ALA A 56 -62.23 21.61 17.69
N THR A 57 -60.94 21.61 18.06
CA THR A 57 -60.50 21.61 19.47
C THR A 57 -59.44 22.68 19.66
N GLY A 58 -59.84 23.81 20.27
CA GLY A 58 -59.00 25.01 20.47
C GLY A 58 -57.82 24.84 21.44
N ALA A 59 -56.97 23.84 21.24
CA ALA A 59 -55.74 23.62 21.97
C ALA A 59 -54.55 23.60 20.99
N ARG A 60 -53.83 24.72 20.87
CA ARG A 60 -52.58 24.77 20.10
C ARG A 60 -51.50 23.94 20.81
N PRO A 61 -50.86 22.94 20.18
CA PRO A 61 -49.63 22.38 20.69
C PRO A 61 -48.48 23.38 20.43
N ARG A 62 -47.69 23.71 21.46
CA ARG A 62 -46.43 24.44 21.27
C ARG A 62 -45.50 23.56 20.43
N ASN A 63 -45.24 23.99 19.20
CA ASN A 63 -44.32 23.33 18.29
C ASN A 63 -42.90 23.26 18.90
N MET A 64 -42.46 22.08 19.35
CA MET A 64 -41.06 21.84 19.78
C MET A 64 -40.06 22.10 18.65
N LEU A 65 -40.47 21.93 17.39
CA LEU A 65 -39.65 22.22 16.21
C LEU A 65 -39.52 23.72 15.92
N GLY A 66 -40.52 24.54 16.28
CA GLY A 66 -40.44 26.00 16.14
C GLY A 66 -39.45 26.62 17.12
N GLY A 67 -39.42 26.14 18.37
CA GLY A 67 -38.44 26.59 19.36
C GLY A 67 -37.00 26.16 19.05
N TRP A 68 -36.81 25.06 18.33
CA TRP A 68 -35.48 24.60 17.91
C TRP A 68 -34.94 25.39 16.70
N LEU A 69 -35.82 25.77 15.76
CA LEU A 69 -35.46 26.62 14.62
C LEU A 69 -35.22 28.08 15.06
N ASP A 70 -36.06 28.64 15.94
CA ASP A 70 -35.89 29.99 16.50
C ASP A 70 -34.60 30.11 17.33
N TRP A 71 -34.20 29.05 18.05
CA TRP A 71 -32.94 29.05 18.83
C TRP A 71 -31.67 29.04 17.95
N TRP A 72 -31.71 28.40 16.76
CA TRP A 72 -30.61 28.42 15.80
C TRP A 72 -30.57 29.69 14.93
N GLN A 73 -31.72 30.36 14.74
CA GLN A 73 -31.85 31.55 13.88
C GLN A 73 -31.72 32.89 14.60
N ASN A 74 -31.69 32.91 15.94
CA ASN A 74 -31.40 34.13 16.70
C ASN A 74 -29.89 34.44 16.72
N GLU A 75 -29.33 34.70 15.55
CA GLU A 75 -28.14 35.54 15.44
C GLU A 75 -28.57 36.93 15.93
N ASP A 76 -28.01 37.43 17.04
CA ASP A 76 -28.30 38.78 17.52
C ASP A 76 -27.74 39.75 16.46
N THR A 77 -28.56 40.12 15.48
CA THR A 77 -28.16 40.96 14.33
C THR A 77 -27.70 42.35 14.77
N ASP A 78 -28.11 42.78 15.97
CA ASP A 78 -27.79 44.06 16.57
C ASP A 78 -26.52 44.01 17.45
N TYR A 79 -25.69 42.98 17.29
CA TYR A 79 -24.43 42.80 18.02
C TYR A 79 -23.27 42.52 17.07
N PRO A 80 -22.09 43.15 17.26
CA PRO A 80 -21.65 44.02 18.37
C PRO A 80 -22.27 45.44 18.34
N PRO A 81 -22.07 46.25 19.41
CA PRO A 81 -22.54 47.64 19.46
C PRO A 81 -22.07 48.49 18.26
N GLU A 82 -22.85 49.49 17.84
CA GLU A 82 -22.52 50.33 16.66
C GLU A 82 -21.19 51.08 16.79
N ASP A 83 -20.75 51.39 18.01
CA ASP A 83 -19.47 52.04 18.31
C ASP A 83 -18.28 51.06 18.37
N TYR A 84 -18.49 49.78 18.06
CA TYR A 84 -17.45 48.76 18.10
C TYR A 84 -16.46 48.87 16.93
N GLU A 85 -15.24 49.31 17.24
CA GLU A 85 -14.13 49.33 16.29
C GLU A 85 -13.46 47.95 16.15
N ILE A 86 -13.78 47.24 15.05
CA ILE A 86 -13.31 45.89 14.73
C ILE A 86 -11.79 45.80 14.62
N PHE A 87 -11.13 46.81 14.06
CA PHE A 87 -9.67 46.77 13.85
C PHE A 87 -8.85 47.10 15.09
N LYS A 88 -9.51 47.55 16.17
CA LYS A 88 -8.85 47.90 17.43
C LYS A 88 -8.81 46.69 18.35
N ARG A 89 -7.59 46.29 18.72
CA ARG A 89 -7.34 45.17 19.64
C ARG A 89 -7.87 45.49 21.06
N PRO A 90 -8.43 44.50 21.79
CA PRO A 90 -8.90 44.66 23.16
C PRO A 90 -7.76 44.60 24.18
N ALA A 91 -6.77 45.49 24.05
CA ALA A 91 -5.67 45.63 25.00
C ALA A 91 -5.35 47.11 25.25
N LYS A 92 -4.73 47.38 26.40
CA LYS A 92 -4.16 48.71 26.70
C LYS A 92 -3.03 49.00 25.69
N PRO A 93 -2.82 50.26 25.27
CA PRO A 93 -1.69 50.62 24.43
C PRO A 93 -0.37 50.11 25.03
N GLY A 94 0.45 49.46 24.20
CA GLY A 94 1.75 48.90 24.61
C GLY A 94 1.71 47.49 25.22
N TYR A 95 0.53 46.90 25.47
CA TYR A 95 0.40 45.54 25.98
C TYR A 95 -0.14 44.56 24.91
N PRO A 96 0.34 43.30 24.89
CA PRO A 96 -0.21 42.27 24.02
C PRO A 96 -1.57 41.78 24.53
N VAL A 97 -2.39 41.26 23.61
CA VAL A 97 -3.61 40.53 23.96
C VAL A 97 -3.21 39.08 24.24
N ASN A 98 -3.49 38.60 25.45
CA ASN A 98 -3.31 37.19 25.79
C ASN A 98 -4.53 36.40 25.31
N VAL A 99 -4.29 35.46 24.40
CA VAL A 99 -5.32 34.58 23.84
C VAL A 99 -5.02 33.15 24.28
N TRP A 100 -5.92 32.59 25.08
CA TRP A 100 -5.84 31.19 25.47
C TRP A 100 -6.29 30.32 24.31
N THR A 101 -5.45 29.38 23.92
CA THR A 101 -5.60 28.57 22.71
C THR A 101 -5.69 27.10 23.10
N TYR A 102 -6.72 26.44 22.61
CA TYR A 102 -6.93 25.01 22.73
C TYR A 102 -6.99 24.41 21.33
N ILE A 103 -6.15 23.42 21.06
CA ILE A 103 -6.06 22.75 19.77
C ILE A 103 -6.50 21.31 19.94
N ARG A 104 -7.34 20.84 19.03
CA ARG A 104 -7.74 19.43 18.97
C ARG A 104 -7.65 18.94 17.53
N LEU A 105 -6.86 17.89 17.33
CA LEU A 105 -6.92 17.10 16.11
C LEU A 105 -8.25 16.35 16.09
N ASP A 106 -9.04 16.52 15.04
CA ASP A 106 -10.31 15.80 14.88
C ASP A 106 -10.12 14.56 14.00
N HIS A 107 -9.35 14.66 12.92
CA HIS A 107 -9.04 13.52 12.06
C HIS A 107 -7.76 13.73 11.23
N LEU A 108 -6.98 12.67 11.03
CA LEU A 108 -5.90 12.61 10.04
C LEU A 108 -6.40 11.86 8.79
N TYR A 109 -6.58 12.57 7.68
CA TYR A 109 -7.11 11.99 6.44
C TYR A 109 -6.05 11.15 5.72
N GLU A 110 -5.00 11.82 5.26
CA GLU A 110 -3.95 11.21 4.47
C GLU A 110 -2.61 11.93 4.67
N ILE A 111 -1.55 11.19 4.38
CA ILE A 111 -0.22 11.75 4.21
C ILE A 111 0.15 11.40 2.78
N SER A 112 0.18 12.41 1.92
CA SER A 112 0.49 12.27 0.51
C SER A 112 1.99 12.25 0.33
N GLU A 113 2.51 11.14 -0.19
CA GLU A 113 3.92 10.96 -0.44
C GLU A 113 4.41 11.78 -1.65
N ASP A 114 3.61 11.87 -2.71
CA ASP A 114 3.97 12.59 -3.93
C ASP A 114 4.07 14.11 -3.71
N ASP A 115 3.12 14.68 -2.96
CA ASP A 115 3.10 16.12 -2.67
C ASP A 115 3.93 16.48 -1.43
N SER A 116 4.40 15.50 -0.67
CA SER A 116 5.03 15.69 0.65
C SER A 116 4.16 16.55 1.59
N THR A 117 2.90 16.14 1.74
CA THR A 117 1.91 16.90 2.50
C THR A 117 1.09 16.02 3.44
N ILE A 118 0.58 16.63 4.50
CA ILE A 118 -0.28 16.00 5.50
C ILE A 118 -1.63 16.70 5.44
N HIS A 119 -2.69 15.92 5.27
CA HIS A 119 -4.07 16.42 5.25
C HIS A 119 -4.79 16.03 6.53
N PHE A 120 -5.26 17.03 7.27
CA PHE A 120 -5.92 16.82 8.56
C PHE A 120 -7.02 17.85 8.82
N HIS A 121 -7.96 17.45 9.69
CA HIS A 121 -8.96 18.34 10.26
C HIS A 121 -8.61 18.73 11.69
N LEU A 122 -8.64 20.02 11.99
CA LEU A 122 -8.25 20.58 13.28
C LEU A 122 -9.31 21.54 13.82
N THR A 123 -9.74 21.37 15.07
CA THR A 123 -10.50 22.37 15.80
C THR A 123 -9.55 23.23 16.64
N CYS A 124 -9.51 24.53 16.39
CA CYS A 124 -8.90 25.51 17.27
C CYS A 124 -9.98 26.26 18.05
N ARG A 125 -9.83 26.36 19.37
CA ARG A 125 -10.67 27.19 20.23
C ARG A 125 -9.82 28.25 20.89
N LEU A 126 -10.23 29.50 20.75
CA LEU A 126 -9.57 30.66 21.31
C LEU A 126 -10.47 31.31 22.34
N LYS A 127 -9.82 31.81 23.38
CA LYS A 127 -10.49 32.46 24.48
C LYS A 127 -9.73 33.72 24.89
N TRP A 128 -10.40 34.86 24.79
CA TRP A 128 -9.91 36.14 25.29
C TRP A 128 -11.06 36.93 25.92
N ASN A 129 -10.74 38.07 26.51
CA ASN A 129 -11.74 38.94 27.14
C ASN A 129 -11.72 40.31 26.46
N ASP A 130 -12.86 40.74 25.93
CA ASP A 130 -13.07 42.07 25.34
C ASP A 130 -14.15 42.80 26.15
N THR A 131 -13.75 43.81 26.90
CA THR A 131 -14.66 44.57 27.77
C THR A 131 -15.69 45.39 26.99
N ARG A 132 -15.43 45.69 25.71
CA ARG A 132 -16.35 46.41 24.82
C ARG A 132 -17.54 45.54 24.40
N LEU A 133 -17.38 44.22 24.48
CA LEU A 133 -18.39 43.21 24.15
C LEU A 133 -19.14 42.71 25.40
N ARG A 134 -19.29 43.55 26.42
CA ARG A 134 -20.12 43.24 27.60
C ARG A 134 -21.57 43.62 27.33
N PHE A 135 -22.49 42.79 27.77
CA PHE A 135 -23.91 43.06 27.67
C PHE A 135 -24.64 42.55 28.92
N THR A 136 -25.74 43.21 29.26
CA THR A 136 -26.61 42.77 30.34
C THR A 136 -27.43 41.56 29.86
N PRO A 137 -27.34 40.39 30.50
CA PRO A 137 -28.10 39.22 30.08
C PRO A 137 -29.60 39.49 30.24
N SER A 138 -30.38 39.09 29.24
CA SER A 138 -31.83 39.28 29.18
C SER A 138 -32.60 38.38 30.16
N HIS A 139 -31.98 37.32 30.69
CA HIS A 139 -32.56 36.46 31.73
C HIS A 139 -31.62 36.29 32.95
N PRO A 140 -32.16 36.29 34.18
CA PRO A 140 -31.37 36.16 35.41
C PRO A 140 -30.86 34.74 35.70
N ASN A 141 -31.32 33.72 34.95
CA ASN A 141 -30.85 32.35 35.12
C ASN A 141 -29.56 32.11 34.31
N PRO A 142 -28.46 31.65 34.95
CA PRO A 142 -27.15 31.51 34.31
C PRO A 142 -27.09 30.46 33.18
N GLY A 143 -28.13 29.61 33.05
CA GLY A 143 -28.16 28.48 32.14
C GLY A 143 -28.65 28.73 30.70
N TYR A 144 -29.38 29.82 30.41
CA TYR A 144 -30.12 29.91 29.12
C TYR A 144 -30.08 31.25 28.36
N ALA A 145 -29.34 32.28 28.81
CA ALA A 145 -29.14 33.51 28.01
C ALA A 145 -27.85 34.27 28.38
N THR A 146 -26.78 33.55 28.69
CA THR A 146 -25.48 34.18 29.03
C THR A 146 -24.55 34.32 27.84
N TYR A 147 -24.91 33.79 26.67
CA TYR A 147 -24.09 33.86 25.46
C TYR A 147 -24.86 34.47 24.28
N ARG A 148 -24.16 35.25 23.48
CA ARG A 148 -24.57 35.72 22.15
C ARG A 148 -23.75 35.01 21.09
N ILE A 149 -24.38 34.59 20.00
CA ILE A 149 -23.70 34.04 18.82
C ILE A 149 -23.62 35.17 17.79
N VAL A 150 -22.43 35.43 17.27
CA VAL A 150 -22.19 36.49 16.27
C VAL A 150 -21.36 36.01 15.11
N LYS A 151 -21.45 36.75 14.00
CA LYS A 151 -20.58 36.56 12.85
C LYS A 151 -19.12 36.82 13.24
N PRO A 152 -18.19 35.90 12.92
CA PRO A 152 -16.77 36.09 13.18
C PRO A 152 -16.20 37.41 12.61
N SER A 153 -16.67 37.81 11.43
CA SER A 153 -16.27 39.05 10.75
C SER A 153 -16.75 40.34 11.42
N SER A 154 -17.71 40.25 12.35
CA SER A 154 -18.27 41.42 13.04
C SER A 154 -17.43 41.86 14.24
N ILE A 155 -16.54 41.02 14.76
CA ILE A 155 -15.74 41.33 15.94
C ILE A 155 -14.24 41.26 15.66
N TRP A 156 -13.43 41.89 16.52
CA TRP A 156 -11.99 41.69 16.48
C TRP A 156 -11.64 40.23 16.82
N HIS A 157 -10.73 39.63 16.06
CA HIS A 157 -10.16 38.31 16.35
C HIS A 157 -8.68 38.28 15.90
N PRO A 158 -7.83 37.41 16.46
CA PRO A 158 -6.40 37.36 16.14
C PRO A 158 -6.08 36.76 14.75
N SER A 159 -7.09 36.37 13.97
CA SER A 159 -6.98 35.77 12.63
C SER A 159 -5.91 34.68 12.54
N LEU A 160 -6.21 33.49 13.05
CA LEU A 160 -5.27 32.37 13.05
C LEU A 160 -5.05 31.77 11.66
N ARG A 161 -3.82 31.32 11.41
CA ARG A 161 -3.41 30.60 10.20
C ARG A 161 -2.52 29.42 10.55
N VAL A 162 -2.78 28.29 9.90
CA VAL A 162 -1.88 27.14 9.87
C VAL A 162 -0.71 27.47 8.93
N LEU A 163 0.51 27.45 9.44
CA LEU A 163 1.70 27.73 8.64
C LEU A 163 1.98 26.58 7.66
N LYS A 164 2.52 26.92 6.49
CA LYS A 164 2.84 25.97 5.40
C LYS A 164 1.63 25.20 4.86
N ASP A 165 0.42 25.69 5.10
CA ASP A 165 -0.79 25.18 4.44
C ASP A 165 -0.74 25.51 2.95
N THR A 166 -0.86 24.49 2.11
CA THR A 166 -0.84 24.61 0.64
C THR A 166 -2.24 24.76 0.06
N ALA A 167 -3.28 24.31 0.77
CA ALA A 167 -4.67 24.37 0.30
C ALA A 167 -5.29 25.76 0.50
N HIS A 168 -4.85 26.50 1.52
CA HIS A 168 -5.37 27.84 1.85
C HIS A 168 -6.89 27.87 2.05
N ASN A 169 -7.47 26.78 2.56
CA ASN A 169 -8.90 26.69 2.80
C ASN A 169 -9.34 27.67 3.89
N GLU A 170 -10.48 28.32 3.68
CA GLU A 170 -11.09 29.16 4.71
C GLU A 170 -11.68 28.28 5.82
N PRO A 171 -11.39 28.55 7.10
CA PRO A 171 -11.92 27.75 8.20
C PRO A 171 -13.42 27.99 8.40
N LEU A 172 -14.12 26.98 8.92
CA LEU A 172 -15.46 27.18 9.47
C LEU A 172 -15.37 27.80 10.86
N GLU A 173 -15.93 28.98 11.03
CA GLU A 173 -15.76 29.79 12.23
C GLU A 173 -17.09 30.03 12.96
N THR A 174 -17.04 29.96 14.29
CA THR A 174 -18.17 30.33 15.15
C THR A 174 -17.68 31.14 16.34
N VAL A 175 -18.44 32.16 16.74
CA VAL A 175 -18.12 33.00 17.88
C VAL A 175 -19.25 32.98 18.88
N ARG A 176 -18.89 32.73 20.15
CA ARG A 176 -19.79 32.84 21.29
C ARG A 176 -19.23 33.87 22.26
N ILE A 177 -20.05 34.85 22.61
CA ILE A 177 -19.67 35.94 23.51
C ILE A 177 -20.48 35.83 24.78
N LYS A 178 -19.81 35.70 25.92
CA LYS A 178 -20.44 35.68 27.24
C LYS A 178 -20.78 37.09 27.69
N SER A 179 -21.82 37.26 28.51
CA SER A 179 -22.22 38.55 29.10
C SER A 179 -21.07 39.29 29.82
N SER A 180 -20.08 38.56 30.35
CA SER A 180 -18.88 39.12 30.98
C SER A 180 -17.87 39.77 30.02
N GLY A 181 -18.07 39.67 28.70
CA GLY A 181 -17.12 40.10 27.65
C GLY A 181 -16.12 39.02 27.27
N GLU A 182 -16.26 37.81 27.80
CA GLU A 182 -15.42 36.66 27.44
C GLU A 182 -15.84 36.15 26.06
N VAL A 183 -14.91 36.11 25.12
CA VAL A 183 -15.15 35.63 23.77
C VAL A 183 -14.55 34.25 23.62
N VAL A 184 -15.36 33.32 23.11
CA VAL A 184 -14.95 31.98 22.69
C VAL A 184 -15.12 31.89 21.18
N TYR A 185 -14.00 31.90 20.47
CA TYR A 185 -13.95 31.74 19.02
C TYR A 185 -13.53 30.30 18.71
N THR A 186 -14.26 29.62 17.84
CA THR A 186 -13.94 28.26 17.38
C THR A 186 -13.75 28.27 15.88
N ALA A 187 -12.60 27.82 15.41
CA ALA A 187 -12.29 27.65 14.00
C ALA A 187 -12.00 26.17 13.70
N HIS A 188 -12.61 25.67 12.64
CA HIS A 188 -12.41 24.33 12.09
C HIS A 188 -11.58 24.45 10.82
N TYR A 189 -10.37 23.93 10.85
CA TYR A 189 -9.43 23.94 9.73
C TYR A 189 -9.45 22.59 9.03
N ASP A 190 -9.61 22.63 7.72
CA ASP A 190 -9.36 21.52 6.82
C ASP A 190 -8.11 21.87 6.00
N SER A 191 -6.93 21.49 6.51
CA SER A 191 -5.65 22.01 6.04
C SER A 191 -4.76 20.91 5.46
N LYS A 192 -4.03 21.26 4.39
CA LYS A 192 -3.02 20.40 3.77
C LYS A 192 -1.65 21.04 3.96
N VAL A 193 -0.88 20.56 4.92
CA VAL A 193 0.39 21.20 5.33
C VAL A 193 1.57 20.48 4.68
N TRP A 194 2.52 21.25 4.13
CA TRP A 194 3.78 20.70 3.65
C TRP A 194 4.65 20.20 4.82
N ALA A 195 5.18 18.99 4.69
CA ALA A 195 6.11 18.41 5.64
C ALA A 195 7.19 17.60 4.92
N GLU A 196 8.38 17.56 5.51
CA GLU A 196 9.44 16.67 5.04
C GLU A 196 9.17 15.26 5.54
N ILE A 197 9.16 14.28 4.64
CA ILE A 197 8.83 12.88 4.95
C ILE A 197 9.98 11.97 4.50
N ASP A 198 10.49 11.13 5.40
CA ASP A 198 11.61 10.21 5.12
C ASP A 198 11.15 8.75 4.98
N PHE A 199 10.98 8.29 3.75
CA PHE A 199 10.52 6.93 3.45
C PHE A 199 11.65 5.90 3.33
N ARG A 200 12.88 6.18 3.77
CA ARG A 200 13.99 5.21 3.70
C ARG A 200 13.63 3.86 4.31
N HIS A 201 12.79 3.85 5.34
CA HIS A 201 12.38 2.64 6.05
C HIS A 201 11.03 2.09 5.59
N TYR A 202 10.45 2.60 4.49
CA TYR A 202 9.16 2.11 4.00
C TYR A 202 9.17 0.58 3.81
N PRO A 203 8.12 -0.15 4.24
CA PRO A 203 6.85 0.33 4.85
C PRO A 203 6.89 0.47 6.39
N PHE A 204 8.04 0.22 7.02
CA PHE A 204 8.25 0.26 8.46
C PHE A 204 8.53 1.67 8.99
N ASP A 205 7.93 2.68 8.36
CA ASP A 205 8.18 4.09 8.66
C ASP A 205 7.25 4.63 9.75
N SER A 206 7.78 5.63 10.45
CA SER A 206 7.10 6.38 11.51
C SER A 206 7.63 7.80 11.49
N HIS A 207 6.75 8.78 11.64
CA HIS A 207 7.08 10.18 11.44
C HIS A 207 6.63 11.05 12.61
N LYS A 208 7.41 12.10 12.85
CA LYS A 208 7.04 13.22 13.71
C LYS A 208 6.78 14.42 12.83
N PHE A 209 5.56 14.93 12.86
CA PHE A 209 5.17 16.14 12.14
C PHE A 209 4.97 17.29 13.11
N VAL A 210 5.30 18.50 12.66
CA VAL A 210 5.17 19.71 13.46
C VAL A 210 4.26 20.67 12.71
N VAL A 211 3.08 20.92 13.27
CA VAL A 211 2.08 21.85 12.73
C VAL A 211 2.12 23.12 13.56
N ASP A 212 2.51 24.22 12.92
CA ASP A 212 2.59 25.53 13.54
C ASP A 212 1.34 26.36 13.23
N ILE A 213 0.75 26.97 14.25
CA ILE A 213 -0.40 27.86 14.12
C ILE A 213 -0.03 29.22 14.70
N SER A 214 -0.21 30.27 13.93
CA SER A 214 0.17 31.65 14.30
C SER A 214 -0.98 32.62 14.05
N SER A 215 -0.91 33.80 14.66
CA SER A 215 -1.77 34.93 14.27
C SER A 215 -1.23 35.59 13.00
N TYR A 216 -1.99 35.51 11.91
CA TYR A 216 -1.53 35.99 10.60
C TYR A 216 -1.21 37.48 10.56
N ARG A 217 -1.93 38.31 11.34
CA ARG A 217 -1.86 39.77 11.28
C ARG A 217 -1.00 40.41 12.36
N TYR A 218 -0.59 39.64 13.37
CA TYR A 218 -0.04 40.18 14.61
C TYR A 218 1.23 39.43 15.00
N SER A 219 2.28 40.20 15.30
CA SER A 219 3.49 39.73 15.95
C SER A 219 3.27 39.52 17.46
N ALA A 220 4.25 38.89 18.11
CA ALA A 220 4.21 38.53 19.53
C ALA A 220 4.07 39.74 20.49
N ASP A 221 4.53 40.93 20.10
CA ASP A 221 4.33 42.18 20.85
C ASP A 221 2.86 42.62 20.91
N ARG A 222 2.02 42.09 20.01
CA ARG A 222 0.60 42.42 19.89
C ARG A 222 -0.32 41.30 20.34
N VAL A 223 -0.01 40.05 20.01
CA VAL A 223 -0.85 38.91 20.38
C VAL A 223 0.04 37.78 20.88
N ILE A 224 -0.28 37.27 22.06
CA ILE A 224 0.40 36.09 22.63
C ILE A 224 -0.63 34.97 22.70
N LEU A 225 -0.33 33.86 22.01
CA LEU A 225 -1.09 32.63 22.01
C LEU A 225 -0.59 31.72 23.12
N ASN A 226 -1.37 31.58 24.19
CA ASN A 226 -1.04 30.73 25.32
C ASN A 226 -1.79 29.41 25.21
N MET A 227 -1.06 28.30 25.15
CA MET A 227 -1.67 26.98 25.10
C MET A 227 -2.35 26.66 26.43
N THR A 228 -3.61 26.23 26.39
CA THR A 228 -4.29 25.70 27.59
C THR A 228 -3.87 24.27 27.83
N ASN A 229 -3.76 23.85 29.10
CA ASN A 229 -3.44 22.47 29.46
C ASN A 229 -4.39 21.51 28.73
N PHE A 230 -3.81 20.66 27.90
CA PHE A 230 -4.49 19.60 27.17
C PHE A 230 -4.33 18.31 27.97
N ASP A 231 -5.41 17.56 28.16
CA ASP A 231 -5.39 16.26 28.82
C ASP A 231 -5.34 15.16 27.73
N PRO A 232 -4.17 14.55 27.47
CA PRO A 232 -4.00 13.56 26.42
C PRO A 232 -4.84 12.29 26.64
N ASN A 233 -5.21 11.98 27.89
CA ASN A 233 -5.97 10.78 28.24
C ASN A 233 -7.45 10.87 27.83
N ARG A 234 -7.93 12.07 27.44
CA ARG A 234 -9.32 12.29 27.02
C ARG A 234 -9.57 12.03 25.54
N VAL A 235 -8.53 11.69 24.77
CA VAL A 235 -8.62 11.58 23.32
C VAL A 235 -8.42 10.13 22.88
N ASN A 236 -9.40 9.62 22.13
CA ASN A 236 -9.31 8.30 21.51
C ASN A 236 -8.45 8.39 20.24
N LEU A 237 -7.16 8.03 20.36
CA LEU A 237 -6.17 8.11 19.27
C LEU A 237 -6.53 7.23 18.06
N GLU A 238 -7.20 6.09 18.27
CA GLU A 238 -7.65 5.23 17.16
C GLU A 238 -8.80 5.90 16.37
N ALA A 239 -9.64 6.71 17.01
CA ALA A 239 -10.68 7.46 16.31
C ALA A 239 -10.12 8.61 15.44
N LEU A 240 -8.92 9.10 15.78
CA LEU A 240 -8.20 10.10 14.99
C LEU A 240 -7.44 9.52 13.80
N SER A 241 -7.21 8.20 13.81
CA SER A 241 -6.35 7.51 12.87
C SER A 241 -7.04 7.29 11.52
N GLY A 242 -6.24 7.38 10.45
CA GLY A 242 -6.68 7.08 9.09
C GLY A 242 -6.49 5.60 8.71
N PRO A 243 -6.89 5.22 7.48
CA PRO A 243 -6.78 3.85 6.98
C PRO A 243 -5.34 3.40 6.73
N MET A 244 -4.44 4.33 6.37
CA MET A 244 -3.02 4.04 6.12
C MET A 244 -2.12 4.34 7.32
N TRP A 245 -2.54 5.26 8.18
CA TRP A 245 -1.72 5.84 9.24
C TRP A 245 -2.42 5.76 10.59
N ARG A 246 -1.69 5.30 11.60
CA ARG A 246 -2.13 5.34 13.00
C ARG A 246 -1.50 6.53 13.70
N VAL A 247 -2.30 7.30 14.42
CA VAL A 247 -1.83 8.34 15.34
C VAL A 247 -1.38 7.67 16.64
N VAL A 248 -0.11 7.84 17.00
CA VAL A 248 0.51 7.27 18.21
C VAL A 248 0.40 8.23 19.39
N GLY A 249 0.44 9.53 19.12
CA GLY A 249 0.35 10.57 20.12
C GLY A 249 0.51 11.95 19.50
N PHE A 250 0.27 12.97 20.31
CA PHE A 250 0.61 14.33 19.94
C PHE A 250 0.95 15.16 21.19
N ASN A 251 1.79 16.16 21.01
CA ASN A 251 2.18 17.12 22.04
C ASN A 251 1.87 18.54 21.57
N GLN A 252 1.57 19.45 22.48
CA GLN A 252 1.17 20.81 22.16
C GLN A 252 1.88 21.79 23.08
N LYS A 253 2.52 22.83 22.51
CA LYS A 253 3.25 23.84 23.28
C LYS A 253 3.09 25.24 22.68
N SER A 254 3.16 26.26 23.54
CA SER A 254 3.21 27.66 23.12
C SER A 254 4.66 28.11 22.95
N VAL A 255 4.95 28.79 21.83
CA VAL A 255 6.24 29.36 21.49
C VAL A 255 6.03 30.85 21.16
N PRO A 256 6.12 31.74 22.15
CA PRO A 256 5.71 33.14 21.99
C PRO A 256 6.65 33.99 21.12
N ASN A 257 7.92 33.58 20.94
CA ASN A 257 8.90 34.34 20.16
C ASN A 257 9.59 33.44 19.11
N LYS A 258 8.81 32.82 18.23
CA LYS A 258 9.32 31.99 17.13
C LYS A 258 9.59 32.86 15.92
N ARG A 259 10.77 32.72 15.31
CA ARG A 259 11.04 33.29 13.98
C ARG A 259 10.37 32.41 12.94
N THR A 260 9.46 32.99 12.16
CA THR A 260 8.76 32.31 11.06
C THR A 260 9.20 32.91 9.72
N VAL A 261 8.71 32.34 8.60
CA VAL A 261 8.98 32.88 7.26
C VAL A 261 8.34 34.28 7.09
N TYR A 262 7.29 34.58 7.86
CA TYR A 262 6.52 35.82 7.72
C TYR A 262 6.93 36.91 8.71
N LEU A 263 7.30 36.54 9.94
CA LEU A 263 7.64 37.48 11.01
C LEU A 263 8.89 37.03 11.77
N ASP A 264 9.74 37.99 12.14
CA ASP A 264 10.91 37.74 12.99
C ASP A 264 10.53 37.37 14.42
N ASN A 265 9.41 37.87 14.93
CA ASN A 265 8.92 37.63 16.27
C ASN A 265 7.42 37.29 16.27
N ASP A 266 7.11 36.02 16.08
CA ASP A 266 5.76 35.50 15.98
C ASP A 266 5.38 34.70 17.23
N SER A 267 4.11 34.79 17.64
CA SER A 267 3.56 33.94 18.69
C SER A 267 2.91 32.73 18.07
N VAL A 268 3.54 31.56 18.23
CA VAL A 268 3.14 30.31 17.59
C VAL A 268 2.67 29.31 18.62
N VAL A 269 1.64 28.54 18.30
CA VAL A 269 1.30 27.30 19.00
C VAL A 269 1.69 26.14 18.11
N GLU A 270 2.53 25.26 18.66
CA GLU A 270 3.11 24.13 17.96
C GLU A 270 2.40 22.84 18.38
N MET A 271 1.90 22.09 17.41
CA MET A 271 1.35 20.74 17.60
C MET A 271 2.31 19.73 16.97
N GLU A 272 2.96 18.93 17.81
CA GLU A 272 3.78 17.79 17.39
C GLU A 272 2.88 16.57 17.25
N LEU A 273 2.81 15.97 16.07
CA LEU A 273 1.99 14.82 15.75
C LEU A 273 2.89 13.61 15.46
N PHE A 274 2.73 12.53 16.22
CA PHE A 274 3.46 11.28 16.04
C PHE A 274 2.56 10.27 15.33
N VAL A 275 2.99 9.79 14.17
CA VAL A 275 2.23 8.84 13.33
C VAL A 275 3.09 7.66 12.92
N LYS A 276 2.42 6.52 12.73
CA LYS A 276 3.03 5.25 12.36
C LYS A 276 2.24 4.59 11.24
N ARG A 277 2.93 4.10 10.21
CA ARG A 277 2.27 3.46 9.07
C ARG A 277 1.65 2.12 9.46
N ARG A 278 0.46 1.84 8.96
CA ARG A 278 -0.17 0.50 9.03
C ARG A 278 0.47 -0.40 7.96
N ILE A 279 1.31 -1.33 8.41
CA ILE A 279 2.12 -2.18 7.53
C ILE A 279 1.36 -3.34 6.87
N THR A 280 0.15 -3.65 7.33
CA THR A 280 -0.59 -4.86 6.92
C THR A 280 -0.86 -4.92 5.42
N ASN A 281 -1.27 -3.81 4.82
CA ASN A 281 -1.57 -3.76 3.39
C ASN A 281 -0.29 -3.92 2.53
N PRO A 282 0.80 -3.13 2.74
CA PRO A 282 2.07 -3.35 2.03
C PRO A 282 2.63 -4.78 2.20
N LEU A 283 2.51 -5.37 3.40
CA LEU A 283 2.97 -6.74 3.65
C LEU A 283 2.23 -7.77 2.78
N VAL A 284 0.90 -7.66 2.70
CA VAL A 284 0.07 -8.65 1.98
C VAL A 284 0.07 -8.42 0.46
N VAL A 285 0.09 -7.16 0.01
CA VAL A 285 -0.03 -6.83 -1.42
C VAL A 285 1.30 -6.87 -2.13
N MET A 286 2.40 -6.52 -1.46
CA MET A 286 3.72 -6.41 -2.10
C MET A 286 4.64 -7.55 -1.65
N ILE A 287 4.87 -7.70 -0.35
CA ILE A 287 5.90 -8.60 0.19
C ILE A 287 5.49 -10.08 0.07
N LEU A 288 4.23 -10.41 0.38
CA LEU A 288 3.75 -11.80 0.34
C LEU A 288 3.84 -12.40 -1.09
N PRO A 289 3.37 -11.73 -2.17
CA PRO A 289 3.56 -12.23 -3.52
C PRO A 289 5.03 -12.40 -3.91
N MET A 290 5.91 -11.47 -3.53
CA MET A 290 7.36 -11.61 -3.79
C MET A 290 7.97 -12.82 -3.10
N ALA A 291 7.55 -13.10 -1.87
CA ALA A 291 8.01 -14.27 -1.14
C ALA A 291 7.54 -15.56 -1.81
N LEU A 292 6.27 -15.62 -2.24
CA LEU A 292 5.73 -16.75 -2.99
C LEU A 292 6.44 -16.95 -4.33
N LEU A 293 6.69 -15.87 -5.07
CA LEU A 293 7.45 -15.91 -6.33
C LEU A 293 8.88 -16.40 -6.11
N SER A 294 9.53 -15.98 -5.03
CA SER A 294 10.89 -16.44 -4.68
C SER A 294 10.92 -17.94 -4.41
N ILE A 295 9.92 -18.48 -3.69
CA ILE A 295 9.79 -19.92 -3.43
C ILE A 295 9.56 -20.67 -4.76
N LEU A 296 8.60 -20.21 -5.58
CA LEU A 296 8.28 -20.83 -6.87
C LEU A 296 9.46 -20.81 -7.84
N ALA A 297 10.21 -19.71 -7.88
CA ALA A 297 11.40 -19.57 -8.72
C ALA A 297 12.55 -20.51 -8.31
N THR A 298 12.62 -20.93 -7.04
CA THR A 298 13.57 -21.95 -6.58
C THR A 298 13.08 -23.39 -6.74
N SER A 299 11.80 -23.61 -7.05
CA SER A 299 11.25 -24.95 -7.30
C SER A 299 12.01 -25.78 -8.35
N PRO A 300 12.62 -25.21 -9.43
CA PRO A 300 13.40 -25.99 -10.39
C PRO A 300 14.62 -26.69 -9.78
N LEU A 301 15.14 -26.23 -8.64
CA LEU A 301 16.24 -26.91 -7.94
C LEU A 301 15.79 -28.23 -7.29
N PHE A 302 14.50 -28.41 -7.03
CA PHE A 302 13.95 -29.65 -6.46
C PHE A 302 13.46 -30.64 -7.52
N ILE A 303 13.44 -30.24 -8.80
CA ILE A 303 13.09 -31.11 -9.92
C ILE A 303 14.33 -31.89 -10.37
N SER A 304 14.13 -33.15 -10.79
CA SER A 304 15.22 -33.99 -11.29
C SER A 304 15.99 -33.32 -12.42
N ILE A 305 17.33 -33.47 -12.37
CA ILE A 305 18.28 -32.85 -13.29
C ILE A 305 18.03 -33.28 -14.75
N GLU A 306 17.46 -34.46 -14.96
CA GLU A 306 17.14 -34.99 -16.30
C GLU A 306 16.06 -34.17 -17.02
N LYS A 307 15.13 -33.54 -16.29
CA LYS A 307 14.00 -32.78 -16.85
C LYS A 307 14.36 -31.32 -17.14
N PHE A 308 15.37 -31.10 -17.98
CA PHE A 308 15.87 -29.74 -18.26
C PHE A 308 14.80 -28.79 -18.82
N SER A 309 13.98 -29.25 -19.76
CA SER A 309 12.96 -28.41 -20.41
C SER A 309 12.02 -27.79 -19.38
N ASP A 310 11.56 -28.59 -18.41
CA ASP A 310 10.65 -28.14 -17.35
C ASP A 310 11.34 -27.14 -16.42
N ARG A 311 12.59 -27.43 -16.01
CA ARG A 311 13.38 -26.56 -15.14
C ARG A 311 13.63 -25.20 -15.79
N ALA A 312 14.04 -25.20 -17.06
CA ALA A 312 14.30 -23.99 -17.83
C ALA A 312 13.02 -23.16 -18.02
N ALA A 313 11.90 -23.81 -18.33
CA ALA A 313 10.61 -23.15 -18.51
C ALA A 313 10.12 -22.47 -17.22
N ILE A 314 10.15 -23.19 -16.08
CA ILE A 314 9.73 -22.62 -14.78
C ILE A 314 10.67 -21.48 -14.36
N GLY A 315 11.98 -21.66 -14.51
CA GLY A 315 12.96 -20.64 -14.14
C GLY A 315 12.88 -19.38 -15.01
N ALA A 316 12.71 -19.51 -16.33
CA ALA A 316 12.53 -18.38 -17.23
C ALA A 316 11.21 -17.65 -16.96
N THR A 317 10.13 -18.39 -16.70
CA THR A 317 8.84 -17.81 -16.32
C THR A 317 8.96 -17.04 -15.00
N GLY A 318 9.62 -17.60 -13.99
CA GLY A 318 9.86 -16.92 -12.70
C GLY A 318 10.65 -15.62 -12.85
N CYS A 319 11.68 -15.60 -13.70
CA CYS A 319 12.45 -14.38 -14.01
C CYS A 319 11.56 -13.32 -14.69
N PHE A 320 10.72 -13.72 -15.64
CA PHE A 320 9.80 -12.81 -16.31
C PHE A 320 8.74 -12.26 -15.33
N THR A 321 8.15 -13.14 -14.51
CA THR A 321 7.13 -12.76 -13.54
C THR A 321 7.65 -11.78 -12.49
N ILE A 322 8.87 -11.96 -11.97
CA ILE A 322 9.42 -11.02 -11.00
C ILE A 322 9.75 -9.66 -11.62
N VAL A 323 10.22 -9.63 -12.87
CA VAL A 323 10.45 -8.37 -13.59
C VAL A 323 9.12 -7.63 -13.83
N MET A 324 8.07 -8.35 -14.22
CA MET A 324 6.73 -7.76 -14.36
C MET A 324 6.20 -7.25 -13.01
N PHE A 325 6.39 -8.02 -11.94
CA PHE A 325 5.98 -7.62 -10.60
C PHE A 325 6.74 -6.38 -10.12
N PHE A 326 8.05 -6.26 -10.42
CA PHE A 326 8.84 -5.07 -10.12
C PHE A 326 8.26 -3.81 -10.76
N PHE A 327 7.81 -3.88 -12.02
CA PHE A 327 7.15 -2.75 -12.67
C PHE A 327 5.84 -2.37 -11.98
N VAL A 328 5.02 -3.36 -11.62
CA VAL A 328 3.77 -3.13 -10.88
C VAL A 328 4.04 -2.47 -9.53
N VAL A 329 5.00 -2.99 -8.76
CA VAL A 329 5.43 -2.41 -7.49
C VAL A 329 5.85 -0.95 -7.71
N ASN A 330 6.74 -0.69 -8.65
CA ASN A 330 7.27 0.66 -8.91
C ASN A 330 6.20 1.67 -9.36
N GLU A 331 5.06 1.22 -9.88
CA GLU A 331 3.92 2.09 -10.21
C GLU A 331 3.14 2.54 -8.97
N TYR A 332 3.06 1.70 -7.94
CA TYR A 332 2.44 2.04 -6.66
C TYR A 332 3.35 2.86 -5.74
N PHE A 333 4.64 2.98 -6.05
CA PHE A 333 5.60 3.71 -5.23
C PHE A 333 5.72 5.19 -5.63
N PRO A 334 5.69 6.12 -4.66
CA PRO A 334 6.01 7.52 -4.93
C PRO A 334 7.44 7.63 -5.46
N LYS A 335 7.64 8.51 -6.43
CA LYS A 335 8.95 8.69 -7.08
C LYS A 335 9.88 9.46 -6.17
N MET A 336 10.89 8.77 -5.64
CA MET A 336 11.87 9.35 -4.73
C MET A 336 13.29 9.34 -5.32
N GLY A 337 14.10 10.31 -4.92
CA GLY A 337 15.51 10.41 -5.34
C GLY A 337 16.47 9.47 -4.59
N TYR A 338 15.96 8.63 -3.69
CA TYR A 338 16.76 7.72 -2.87
C TYR A 338 16.13 6.32 -2.79
N LEU A 339 16.93 5.33 -2.38
CA LEU A 339 16.48 3.95 -2.21
C LEU A 339 15.84 3.74 -0.83
N THR A 340 14.75 2.98 -0.80
CA THR A 340 14.06 2.56 0.42
C THR A 340 14.42 1.14 0.79
N TRP A 341 14.09 0.71 2.00
CA TRP A 341 14.21 -0.67 2.44
C TRP A 341 13.55 -1.65 1.46
N LEU A 342 12.35 -1.32 0.96
CA LEU A 342 11.66 -2.17 -0.01
C LEU A 342 12.42 -2.27 -1.34
N HIS A 343 13.08 -1.20 -1.80
CA HIS A 343 13.93 -1.28 -2.98
C HIS A 343 15.10 -2.24 -2.77
N TYR A 344 15.77 -2.19 -1.62
CA TYR A 344 16.83 -3.15 -1.29
C TYR A 344 16.32 -4.59 -1.22
N TYR A 345 15.17 -4.81 -0.57
CA TYR A 345 14.52 -6.12 -0.52
C TYR A 345 14.21 -6.63 -1.93
N THR A 346 13.65 -5.78 -2.80
CA THR A 346 13.29 -6.15 -4.17
C THR A 346 14.50 -6.45 -5.04
N ILE A 347 15.56 -5.65 -4.96
CA ILE A 347 16.81 -5.91 -5.69
C ILE A 347 17.40 -7.26 -5.26
N PHE A 348 17.40 -7.54 -3.95
CA PHE A 348 17.91 -8.81 -3.45
C PHE A 348 17.06 -10.00 -3.90
N THR A 349 15.72 -9.93 -3.78
CA THR A 349 14.84 -11.02 -4.25
C THR A 349 14.98 -11.25 -5.74
N ASN A 350 15.18 -10.19 -6.54
CA ASN A 350 15.46 -10.32 -7.96
C ASN A 350 16.77 -11.06 -8.19
N MET A 351 17.85 -10.63 -7.53
CA MET A 351 19.16 -11.29 -7.62
C MET A 351 19.08 -12.77 -7.20
N TYR A 352 18.31 -13.07 -6.16
CA TYR A 352 18.06 -14.43 -5.68
C TYR A 352 17.39 -15.30 -6.74
N ILE A 353 16.33 -14.79 -7.38
CA ILE A 353 15.59 -15.50 -8.45
C ILE A 353 16.47 -15.73 -9.68
N PHE A 354 17.17 -14.69 -10.14
CA PHE A 354 18.12 -14.82 -11.26
C PHE A 354 19.26 -15.77 -10.91
N GLY A 355 19.79 -15.67 -9.69
CA GLY A 355 20.82 -16.58 -9.18
C GLY A 355 20.37 -18.04 -9.20
N ALA A 356 19.14 -18.32 -8.78
CA ALA A 356 18.56 -19.67 -8.84
C ALA A 356 18.42 -20.15 -10.29
N PHE A 357 17.97 -19.30 -11.21
CA PHE A 357 17.90 -19.63 -12.63
C PHE A 357 19.28 -19.94 -13.22
N PHE A 358 20.29 -19.09 -13.00
CA PHE A 358 21.64 -19.34 -13.46
C PHE A 358 22.27 -20.59 -12.84
N ALA A 359 21.99 -20.87 -11.56
CA ALA A 359 22.42 -22.09 -10.90
C ALA A 359 21.83 -23.33 -11.59
N THR A 360 20.55 -23.31 -11.96
CA THR A 360 19.93 -24.42 -12.70
C THR A 360 20.56 -24.63 -14.08
N MET A 361 20.92 -23.55 -14.78
CA MET A 361 21.62 -23.62 -16.07
C MET A 361 23.05 -24.17 -15.91
N ALA A 362 23.79 -23.68 -14.92
CA ALA A 362 25.14 -24.14 -14.61
C ALA A 362 25.16 -25.64 -14.26
N LEU A 363 24.21 -26.09 -13.42
CA LEU A 363 24.03 -27.50 -13.08
C LEU A 363 23.83 -28.37 -14.32
N GLN A 364 23.10 -27.88 -15.33
CA GLN A 364 22.94 -28.63 -16.58
C GLN A 364 24.17 -28.67 -17.45
N VAL A 365 24.95 -27.60 -17.49
CA VAL A 365 26.23 -27.62 -18.21
C VAL A 365 27.16 -28.65 -17.56
N ILE A 366 27.23 -28.67 -16.22
CA ILE A 366 28.03 -29.64 -15.46
C ILE A 366 27.52 -31.08 -15.70
N HIS A 367 26.20 -31.30 -15.61
CA HIS A 367 25.60 -32.61 -15.84
C HIS A 367 25.88 -33.13 -17.25
N ARG A 368 25.75 -32.28 -18.28
CA ARG A 368 26.06 -32.64 -19.68
C ARG A 368 27.54 -32.94 -19.90
N LYS A 369 28.44 -32.13 -19.32
CA LYS A 369 29.89 -32.33 -19.45
C LYS A 369 30.30 -33.66 -18.82
N ASN A 370 29.88 -33.91 -17.59
CA ASN A 370 30.18 -35.15 -16.88
C ASN A 370 29.56 -36.37 -17.58
N GLY A 371 28.33 -36.26 -18.10
CA GLY A 371 27.70 -37.32 -18.89
C GLY A 371 28.39 -37.61 -20.23
N GLY A 372 28.91 -36.57 -20.90
CA GLY A 372 29.64 -36.73 -22.16
C GLY A 372 31.02 -37.39 -21.97
N GLU A 373 31.76 -37.01 -20.93
CA GLU A 373 33.05 -37.62 -20.58
C GLU A 373 32.88 -39.11 -20.22
N THR A 374 31.81 -39.47 -19.51
CA THR A 374 31.56 -40.88 -19.12
C THR A 374 31.08 -41.75 -20.27
N GLU A 375 30.26 -41.22 -21.19
CA GLU A 375 29.85 -41.97 -22.38
C GLU A 375 31.06 -42.34 -23.24
N LEU A 376 32.00 -41.41 -23.43
CA LEU A 376 33.25 -41.67 -24.15
C LEU A 376 34.13 -42.70 -23.42
N ALA A 377 34.31 -42.54 -22.10
CA ALA A 377 35.09 -43.48 -21.28
C ALA A 377 34.46 -44.88 -21.21
N TRP A 378 33.13 -44.98 -21.25
CA TRP A 378 32.43 -46.25 -21.34
C TRP A 378 32.61 -46.88 -22.72
N ARG A 379 32.45 -46.10 -23.80
CA ARG A 379 32.66 -46.57 -25.18
C ARG A 379 34.08 -47.11 -25.38
N GLU A 380 35.09 -46.44 -24.84
CA GLU A 380 36.48 -46.89 -24.90
C GLU A 380 36.69 -48.22 -24.14
N ARG A 381 36.15 -48.35 -22.92
CA ARG A 381 36.25 -49.59 -22.13
C ARG A 381 35.52 -50.76 -22.77
N SER A 382 34.32 -50.53 -23.32
CA SER A 382 33.55 -51.53 -24.05
C SER A 382 34.27 -51.96 -25.33
N TRP A 383 34.89 -51.02 -26.06
CA TRP A 383 35.69 -51.32 -27.23
C TRP A 383 36.93 -52.17 -26.89
N LYS A 384 37.69 -51.81 -25.85
CA LYS A 384 38.86 -52.59 -25.39
C LYS A 384 38.47 -54.01 -24.99
N ARG A 385 37.34 -54.18 -24.29
CA ARG A 385 36.84 -55.50 -23.86
C ARG A 385 36.39 -56.37 -25.04
N ASN A 386 35.71 -55.78 -26.02
CA ASN A 386 35.33 -56.51 -27.23
C ASN A 386 36.55 -56.88 -28.07
N ALA A 387 37.54 -55.99 -28.16
CA ALA A 387 38.80 -56.27 -28.87
C ALA A 387 39.60 -57.41 -28.23
N SER A 388 39.66 -57.49 -26.89
CA SER A 388 40.31 -58.60 -26.20
C SER A 388 39.59 -59.93 -26.42
N LEU A 389 38.26 -59.94 -26.39
CA LEU A 389 37.46 -61.15 -26.65
C LEU A 389 37.64 -61.67 -28.08
N VAL A 390 37.71 -60.77 -29.08
CA VAL A 390 37.98 -61.15 -30.48
C VAL A 390 39.37 -61.75 -30.63
N SER A 391 40.38 -61.13 -30.02
CA SER A 391 41.76 -61.64 -29.99
C SER A 391 41.86 -63.03 -29.35
N GLU A 392 41.16 -63.23 -28.24
CA GLU A 392 41.15 -64.50 -27.50
C GLU A 392 40.42 -65.60 -28.30
N HIS A 393 39.31 -65.28 -28.95
CA HIS A 393 38.62 -66.19 -29.86
C HIS A 393 39.49 -66.57 -31.07
N GLN A 394 40.19 -65.61 -31.68
CA GLN A 394 41.12 -65.88 -32.78
C GLN A 394 42.27 -66.81 -32.36
N LYS A 395 42.81 -66.61 -31.14
CA LYS A 395 43.81 -67.51 -30.56
C LYS A 395 43.27 -68.92 -30.35
N GLY A 396 42.07 -69.04 -29.80
CA GLY A 396 41.40 -70.34 -29.62
C GLY A 396 41.24 -71.10 -30.94
N VAL A 397 40.77 -70.43 -32.00
CA VAL A 397 40.66 -71.03 -33.35
C VAL A 397 42.02 -71.46 -33.91
N LEU A 398 43.06 -70.67 -33.69
CA LEU A 398 44.44 -71.00 -34.11
C LEU A 398 45.05 -72.18 -33.33
N ASP A 399 44.71 -72.30 -32.05
CA ASP A 399 45.19 -73.39 -31.19
C ASP A 399 44.41 -74.69 -31.45
N ASP A 400 43.11 -74.59 -31.77
CA ASP A 400 42.29 -75.73 -32.24
C ASP A 400 42.75 -76.23 -33.62
N ALA A 401 43.14 -75.33 -34.53
CA ALA A 401 43.73 -75.69 -35.82
C ALA A 401 45.11 -76.39 -35.67
N LYS A 402 45.82 -76.16 -34.56
CA LYS A 402 47.10 -76.83 -34.26
C LYS A 402 46.91 -78.17 -33.55
N SER A 403 45.84 -78.34 -32.77
CA SER A 403 45.56 -79.58 -32.02
C SER A 403 44.94 -80.66 -32.91
N GLN A 404 44.19 -80.27 -33.94
CA GLN A 404 43.70 -81.16 -35.00
C GLN A 404 44.77 -81.35 -36.07
N GLY A 405 45.78 -82.19 -35.77
CA GLY A 405 46.82 -82.52 -36.73
C GLY A 405 46.24 -83.07 -38.05
N THR A 406 46.37 -82.31 -39.14
CA THR A 406 46.13 -82.79 -40.51
C THR A 406 47.21 -82.30 -41.47
N PRO A 407 47.52 -83.07 -42.54
CA PRO A 407 48.70 -82.88 -43.36
C PRO A 407 48.56 -81.72 -44.35
N ARG A 408 49.71 -81.15 -44.69
CA ARG A 408 50.05 -80.34 -45.89
C ARG A 408 48.93 -80.21 -46.92
N ASP A 409 48.20 -79.10 -46.88
CA ASP A 409 47.80 -78.25 -48.01
C ASP A 409 46.83 -77.17 -47.51
N PHE A 410 47.37 -76.16 -46.82
CA PHE A 410 46.62 -74.97 -46.42
C PHE A 410 46.83 -73.87 -47.48
N HIS A 411 45.91 -73.78 -48.43
CA HIS A 411 45.80 -72.62 -49.32
C HIS A 411 45.29 -71.41 -48.50
N PRO A 412 45.87 -70.20 -48.64
CA PRO A 412 45.42 -69.02 -47.90
C PRO A 412 44.14 -68.47 -48.56
N LYS A 413 43.02 -69.15 -48.33
CA LYS A 413 41.67 -68.65 -48.67
C LYS A 413 40.64 -68.84 -47.55
N ALA A 414 40.95 -69.63 -46.52
CA ALA A 414 40.07 -69.85 -45.37
C ALA A 414 40.17 -68.77 -44.28
N LEU A 415 40.84 -67.65 -44.54
CA LEU A 415 40.83 -66.46 -43.67
C LEU A 415 39.86 -65.36 -44.16
N GLU A 416 39.26 -65.53 -45.35
CA GLU A 416 38.20 -64.64 -45.86
C GLU A 416 36.78 -65.07 -45.43
N ASP A 417 36.61 -66.31 -44.94
CA ASP A 417 35.30 -66.87 -44.56
C ASP A 417 35.04 -66.92 -43.05
N THR A 418 35.93 -66.34 -42.22
CA THR A 418 35.41 -65.83 -40.94
C THR A 418 34.46 -64.70 -41.30
N PRO A 419 33.29 -64.55 -40.65
CA PRO A 419 32.50 -63.36 -40.82
C PRO A 419 33.30 -62.22 -40.19
N MET A 420 34.28 -61.68 -40.92
CA MET A 420 34.50 -60.25 -40.98
C MET A 420 33.10 -59.70 -41.08
N LEU A 421 32.70 -58.93 -40.07
CA LEU A 421 31.45 -58.18 -40.05
C LEU A 421 31.31 -57.45 -41.38
N GLY A 422 30.72 -58.15 -42.34
CA GLY A 422 30.52 -57.72 -43.69
C GLY A 422 29.31 -56.83 -43.60
N ASN A 423 29.58 -55.53 -43.46
CA ASN A 423 28.81 -54.38 -43.93
C ASN A 423 27.26 -54.40 -43.77
N SER A 424 26.70 -55.28 -42.95
CA SER A 424 25.29 -55.38 -42.63
C SER A 424 25.12 -55.05 -41.16
N SER A 425 24.30 -54.02 -40.94
CA SER A 425 23.88 -53.46 -39.65
C SER A 425 24.98 -53.21 -38.60
N ARG A 426 25.82 -52.19 -38.88
CA ARG A 426 26.57 -51.42 -37.86
C ARG A 426 25.68 -50.77 -36.76
N ARG A 427 24.38 -51.11 -36.71
CA ARG A 427 23.32 -50.45 -35.94
C ARG A 427 22.61 -51.38 -34.94
N ASP A 428 22.69 -52.70 -35.08
CA ASP A 428 21.75 -53.59 -34.39
C ASP A 428 22.35 -54.51 -33.30
N SER A 429 23.68 -54.71 -33.26
CA SER A 429 24.31 -55.55 -32.22
C SER A 429 24.60 -54.85 -30.89
N TRP A 430 24.33 -53.54 -30.79
CA TRP A 430 24.54 -52.75 -29.56
C TRP A 430 23.30 -52.63 -28.67
N GLN A 431 22.16 -53.22 -29.06
CA GLN A 431 20.87 -52.99 -28.40
C GLN A 431 20.58 -53.91 -27.19
N CYS A 432 21.42 -54.90 -26.89
CA CYS A 432 21.14 -55.90 -25.85
C CYS A 432 22.08 -55.82 -24.64
N PHE A 433 22.13 -54.69 -23.93
CA PHE A 433 22.53 -54.70 -22.51
C PHE A 433 21.69 -53.67 -21.72
N PRO A 434 20.79 -54.11 -20.82
CA PRO A 434 19.93 -53.21 -20.07
C PRO A 434 20.71 -52.40 -19.02
N SER A 435 20.69 -51.08 -19.16
CA SER A 435 20.29 -50.03 -18.19
C SER A 435 20.57 -50.13 -16.67
N LEU A 436 21.29 -51.12 -16.13
CA LEU A 436 21.42 -51.32 -14.68
C LEU A 436 22.64 -50.67 -14.02
N TYR A 437 23.47 -49.92 -14.76
CA TYR A 437 24.58 -49.18 -14.18
C TYR A 437 24.16 -47.74 -13.87
N ARG A 438 23.67 -47.50 -12.66
CA ARG A 438 23.48 -46.15 -12.11
C ARG A 438 24.88 -45.51 -12.01
N GLN A 439 25.20 -44.61 -12.94
CA GLN A 439 26.56 -44.07 -13.06
C GLN A 439 26.92 -43.26 -11.79
N PRO A 440 28.12 -43.43 -11.21
CA PRO A 440 28.57 -42.68 -10.03
C PRO A 440 28.54 -41.15 -10.22
N ASP A 441 28.53 -40.65 -11.45
CA ASP A 441 28.52 -39.22 -11.77
C ASP A 441 27.11 -38.59 -11.79
N GLN A 442 26.06 -39.39 -12.02
CA GLN A 442 24.67 -38.95 -11.77
C GLN A 442 24.49 -38.61 -10.30
N TYR A 443 25.07 -39.42 -9.41
CA TYR A 443 25.07 -39.20 -7.98
C TYR A 443 25.80 -37.89 -7.60
N TYR A 444 26.95 -37.59 -8.21
CA TYR A 444 27.66 -36.32 -7.97
C TYR A 444 26.84 -35.09 -8.36
N SER A 445 26.25 -35.08 -9.56
CA SER A 445 25.44 -33.96 -10.02
C SER A 445 24.19 -33.74 -9.16
N GLN A 446 23.60 -34.83 -8.67
CA GLN A 446 22.44 -34.79 -7.79
C GLN A 446 22.78 -34.26 -6.40
N HIS A 447 23.89 -34.72 -5.81
CA HIS A 447 24.40 -34.17 -4.54
C HIS A 447 24.72 -32.68 -4.62
N LEU A 448 25.35 -32.25 -5.72
CA LEU A 448 25.62 -30.83 -5.93
C LEU A 448 24.33 -30.02 -6.04
N ASN A 449 23.32 -30.53 -6.73
CA ASN A 449 22.00 -29.90 -6.83
C ASN A 449 21.33 -29.79 -5.44
N ASP A 450 21.36 -30.84 -4.64
CA ASP A 450 20.76 -30.86 -3.30
C ASP A 450 21.46 -29.88 -2.35
N LEU A 451 22.79 -29.78 -2.43
CA LEU A 451 23.58 -28.80 -1.68
C LEU A 451 23.22 -27.37 -2.08
N ILE A 452 23.13 -27.09 -3.39
CA ILE A 452 22.75 -25.77 -3.90
C ILE A 452 21.31 -25.45 -3.48
N ALA A 453 20.36 -26.38 -3.63
CA ALA A 453 18.97 -26.19 -3.22
C ALA A 453 18.86 -25.85 -1.73
N ALA A 454 19.56 -26.60 -0.87
CA ALA A 454 19.61 -26.31 0.57
C ALA A 454 20.23 -24.93 0.84
N GLY A 455 21.32 -24.58 0.15
CA GLY A 455 21.98 -23.28 0.27
C GLY A 455 21.07 -22.10 -0.07
N PHE A 456 20.30 -22.20 -1.17
CA PHE A 456 19.32 -21.17 -1.55
C PHE A 456 18.24 -21.00 -0.49
N VAL A 457 17.65 -22.11 0.01
CA VAL A 457 16.60 -22.05 1.04
C VAL A 457 17.11 -21.44 2.34
N VAL A 458 18.25 -21.92 2.84
CA VAL A 458 18.84 -21.41 4.10
C VAL A 458 19.23 -19.94 3.95
N GLY A 459 19.87 -19.58 2.84
CA GLY A 459 20.25 -18.19 2.56
C GLY A 459 19.04 -17.27 2.49
N TYR A 460 17.94 -17.71 1.87
CA TYR A 460 16.70 -16.94 1.80
C TYR A 460 16.07 -16.73 3.17
N ILE A 461 16.01 -17.77 4.01
CA ILE A 461 15.47 -17.66 5.38
C ILE A 461 16.33 -16.70 6.20
N MET A 462 17.66 -16.87 6.21
CA MET A 462 18.57 -16.00 6.94
C MET A 462 18.44 -14.53 6.51
N PHE A 463 18.38 -14.27 5.21
CA PHE A 463 18.20 -12.92 4.68
C PHE A 463 16.87 -12.30 5.14
N ASN A 464 15.77 -13.03 5.02
CA ASN A 464 14.46 -12.53 5.44
C ASN A 464 14.42 -12.28 6.95
N THR A 465 14.93 -13.19 7.77
CA THR A 465 14.98 -13.00 9.22
C THR A 465 15.79 -11.75 9.59
N PHE A 466 16.92 -11.51 8.93
CA PHE A 466 17.74 -10.32 9.16
C PHE A 466 17.03 -9.03 8.74
N MET A 467 16.52 -9.00 7.49
CA MET A 467 15.90 -7.80 6.91
C MET A 467 14.63 -7.38 7.64
N PHE A 468 13.76 -8.34 8.00
CA PHE A 468 12.54 -8.04 8.74
C PHE A 468 12.81 -7.83 10.23
N GLY A 469 13.75 -8.59 10.83
CA GLY A 469 13.98 -8.54 12.27
C GLY A 469 14.39 -7.15 12.77
N ILE A 470 15.30 -6.48 12.06
CA ILE A 470 15.80 -5.15 12.44
C ILE A 470 14.70 -4.09 12.30
N GLU A 471 14.06 -4.02 11.13
CA GLU A 471 13.08 -2.96 10.86
C GLU A 471 11.77 -3.17 11.61
N TYR A 472 11.31 -4.42 11.75
CA TYR A 472 10.13 -4.71 12.55
C TYR A 472 10.33 -4.34 14.02
N HIS A 473 11.52 -4.61 14.58
CA HIS A 473 11.84 -4.20 15.96
C HIS A 473 11.81 -2.68 16.12
N ARG A 474 12.39 -1.93 15.18
CA ARG A 474 12.37 -0.45 15.19
C ARG A 474 10.94 0.09 15.09
N TRP A 475 10.15 -0.44 14.15
CA TRP A 475 8.76 -0.05 13.95
C TRP A 475 7.91 -0.39 15.18
N ALA A 476 8.04 -1.60 15.73
CA ALA A 476 7.28 -2.04 16.90
C ALA A 476 7.55 -1.14 18.12
N ASN A 477 8.80 -0.74 18.34
CA ASN A 477 9.21 0.01 19.51
C ASN A 477 9.00 1.53 19.41
N PHE A 478 8.55 2.05 18.26
CA PHE A 478 8.26 3.47 18.10
C PHE A 478 7.22 3.99 19.11
N ASP A 479 6.26 3.13 19.48
CA ASP A 479 5.21 3.48 20.44
C ASP A 479 5.76 3.73 21.86
N MET A 480 6.97 3.25 22.17
CA MET A 480 7.65 3.46 23.47
C MET A 480 8.45 4.76 23.54
N MET A 481 8.65 5.48 22.43
CA MET A 481 9.27 6.82 22.43
C MET A 481 8.25 7.95 22.61
N ASN A 482 7.02 7.60 23.03
CA ASN A 482 5.94 8.56 23.23
C ASN A 482 6.22 9.39 24.49
N PRO A 483 6.34 10.73 24.40
CA PRO A 483 6.55 11.58 25.57
C PRO A 483 5.34 11.61 26.52
N ILE A 484 4.21 10.99 26.15
CA ILE A 484 3.03 10.87 27.01
C ILE A 484 3.33 9.99 28.26
N CYS A 485 4.36 9.15 28.21
CA CYS A 485 4.78 8.32 29.34
C CYS A 485 5.91 8.93 30.20
N ASP A 486 6.45 10.10 29.85
CA ASP A 486 7.60 10.72 30.54
C ASP A 486 7.18 11.73 31.63
N GLU A 487 5.99 11.56 32.24
CA GLU A 487 5.62 12.35 33.44
C GLU A 487 6.28 11.84 34.74
N ASP A 488 6.93 10.68 34.75
CA ASP A 488 7.56 10.14 35.97
C ASP A 488 8.99 10.67 36.24
N HIS A 489 9.52 11.59 35.42
CA HIS A 489 10.90 12.10 35.55
C HIS A 489 11.07 13.59 35.85
N TRP A 490 10.01 14.32 36.21
CA TRP A 490 10.13 15.69 36.72
C TRP A 490 9.53 15.83 38.12
N ASN A 491 10.30 15.37 39.11
CA ASN A 491 10.19 15.77 40.52
C ASN A 491 10.74 17.19 40.72
#